data_AF-A0A814K271-F1
#
_entry.id   AF-A0A814K271-F1
#
_cell.length_a   1.000
_cell.length_b   1.000
_cell.length_c   1.000
_cell.angle_alpha   90.00
_cell.angle_beta   90.00
_cell.angle_gamma   90.00
#
_symmetry.space_group_name_H-M   'P 1'
#
loop_
_entity.id
_entity.type
_entity.pdbx_description
1 polymer ?
#
loop_
_entity_poly.entity_id
_entity_poly.type
_entity_poly.pdbx_seq_one_letter_code
_entity_poly.pdbx_strand_id
1 'polypeptide(L)'
;MIRMLLIICLIFLIETDAKRHRCVNSGVLFSDKIMRSPIVVYGQSISKKIHFETNTELLFNITFRVDCILKGEDIENQIEITEAGIKVGHTACQWLEPGERYIVFVEKWGTSMNSYRPLDFQEVMVDNMTYELLEKTCHLTRISPLHSKINKCPNVSISEYCPHDDIDTSITSSEEHPNNINFNVKSSYFDDDNKFYRQSNVTIIKDGSIITQIENYSKSNAYALTINWISMIIIIIIVMIMFI
;
A
#
# COMPACT_ATOMS: atom_id res chain seq x y z
N MET A 1 1.90 -44.08 -9.94
CA MET A 1 0.70 -43.63 -9.18
C MET A 1 1.05 -42.95 -7.85
N ILE A 2 1.83 -43.57 -6.95
CA ILE A 2 2.21 -42.96 -5.65
C ILE A 2 2.94 -41.62 -5.80
N ARG A 3 3.83 -41.47 -6.79
CA ARG A 3 4.55 -40.21 -7.06
C ARG A 3 3.61 -39.05 -7.48
N MET A 4 2.50 -39.34 -8.17
CA MET A 4 1.52 -38.31 -8.57
C MET A 4 0.69 -37.82 -7.39
N LEU A 5 0.30 -38.73 -6.49
CA LEU A 5 -0.42 -38.39 -5.26
C LEU A 5 0.42 -37.48 -4.35
N LEU A 6 1.74 -37.72 -4.25
CA LEU A 6 2.65 -36.88 -3.47
C LEU A 6 2.78 -35.46 -4.03
N ILE A 7 2.87 -35.30 -5.35
CA ILE A 7 2.95 -33.98 -6.00
C ILE A 7 1.66 -33.19 -5.77
N ILE A 8 0.49 -33.83 -5.92
CA ILE A 8 -0.80 -33.18 -5.68
C ILE A 8 -0.95 -32.79 -4.20
N CYS A 9 -0.54 -33.66 -3.26
CA CYS A 9 -0.51 -33.32 -1.83
C CYS A 9 0.42 -32.14 -1.54
N LEU A 10 1.61 -32.09 -2.14
CA LEU A 10 2.54 -30.97 -1.99
C LEU A 10 1.95 -29.66 -2.51
N ILE A 11 1.33 -29.67 -3.69
CA ILE A 11 0.67 -28.48 -4.26
C ILE A 11 -0.48 -28.03 -3.35
N PHE A 12 -1.33 -28.95 -2.89
CA PHE A 12 -2.43 -28.63 -1.98
C PHE A 12 -1.93 -28.04 -0.66
N LEU A 13 -0.89 -28.64 -0.06
CA LEU A 13 -0.30 -28.15 1.19
C LEU A 13 0.28 -26.74 1.01
N ILE A 14 1.03 -26.50 -0.06
CA ILE A 14 1.59 -25.17 -0.38
C ILE A 14 0.48 -24.14 -0.62
N GLU A 15 -0.60 -24.51 -1.31
CA GLU A 15 -1.71 -23.59 -1.58
C GLU A 15 -2.53 -23.27 -0.35
N THR A 16 -2.77 -24.25 0.54
CA THR A 16 -3.42 -24.01 1.83
C THR A 16 -2.59 -23.13 2.73
N ASP A 17 -1.26 -23.31 2.72
CA ASP A 17 -0.35 -22.47 3.48
C ASP A 17 -0.37 -21.04 2.93
N ALA A 18 -0.25 -20.86 1.61
CA ALA A 18 -0.29 -19.55 0.97
C ALA A 18 -1.63 -18.79 1.17
N LYS A 19 -2.76 -19.49 1.28
CA LYS A 19 -4.08 -18.87 1.55
C LYS A 19 -4.24 -18.46 3.02
N ARG A 20 -3.67 -19.22 3.96
CA ARG A 20 -3.73 -18.91 5.40
C ARG A 20 -2.95 -17.65 5.77
N HIS A 21 -2.04 -17.23 4.89
CA HIS A 21 -1.11 -16.12 5.08
C HIS A 21 -1.44 -14.85 4.28
N ARG A 22 -2.55 -14.81 3.54
CA ARG A 22 -2.92 -13.61 2.78
C ARG A 22 -3.72 -12.64 3.63
N CYS A 23 -3.08 -11.53 3.98
CA CYS A 23 -3.77 -10.37 4.51
C CYS A 23 -4.61 -9.69 3.45
N VAL A 24 -5.92 -9.63 3.68
CA VAL A 24 -6.83 -8.86 2.84
C VAL A 24 -6.55 -7.39 3.10
N ASN A 25 -6.38 -6.62 2.04
CA ASN A 25 -6.21 -5.17 2.14
C ASN A 25 -7.48 -4.57 2.73
N SER A 26 -7.33 -3.63 3.67
CA SER A 26 -8.45 -3.02 4.39
C SER A 26 -9.34 -2.14 3.51
N GLY A 27 -8.95 -1.88 2.25
CA GLY A 27 -9.64 -0.97 1.33
C GLY A 27 -9.54 0.52 1.73
N VAL A 28 -8.83 0.82 2.82
CA VAL A 28 -8.66 2.19 3.31
C VAL A 28 -7.54 2.86 2.52
N LEU A 29 -7.81 4.06 1.98
CA LEU A 29 -6.83 4.84 1.22
C LEU A 29 -5.62 5.20 2.07
N PHE A 30 -4.44 5.33 1.44
CA PHE A 30 -3.19 5.63 2.14
C PHE A 30 -3.27 6.97 2.90
N SER A 31 -3.83 8.01 2.29
CA SER A 31 -4.08 9.31 2.92
C SER A 31 -4.95 9.18 4.18
N ASP A 32 -6.02 8.40 4.12
CA ASP A 32 -6.91 8.18 5.26
C ASP A 32 -6.22 7.42 6.39
N LYS A 33 -5.37 6.43 6.06
CA LYS A 33 -4.53 5.75 7.04
C LYS A 33 -3.62 6.77 7.75
N ILE A 34 -2.95 7.65 7.01
CA ILE A 34 -2.11 8.72 7.57
C ILE A 34 -2.94 9.63 8.48
N MET A 35 -4.11 10.09 8.05
CA MET A 35 -4.95 11.01 8.81
C MET A 35 -5.47 10.40 10.11
N ARG A 36 -5.92 9.15 10.07
CA ARG A 36 -6.50 8.44 11.22
C ARG A 36 -5.45 7.87 12.18
N SER A 37 -4.19 7.80 11.78
CA SER A 37 -3.11 7.27 12.62
C SER A 37 -2.48 8.37 13.48
N PRO A 38 -2.38 8.20 14.81
CA PRO A 38 -1.66 9.15 15.65
C PRO A 38 -0.16 9.13 15.37
N ILE A 39 0.40 7.95 15.06
CA ILE A 39 1.82 7.76 14.78
C ILE A 39 1.98 6.99 13.46
N VAL A 40 2.84 7.52 12.60
CA VAL A 40 3.25 6.88 11.34
C VAL A 40 4.76 6.88 11.27
N VAL A 41 5.35 5.70 11.12
CA VAL A 41 6.81 5.57 11.04
C VAL A 41 7.24 4.77 9.81
N TYR A 42 8.36 5.16 9.26
CA TYR A 42 9.08 4.47 8.20
C TYR A 42 10.32 3.79 8.81
N GLY A 43 10.56 2.54 8.44
CA GLY A 43 11.68 1.81 8.99
C GLY A 43 11.81 0.39 8.45
N GLN A 44 12.56 -0.42 9.19
CA GLN A 44 12.86 -1.80 8.83
C GLN A 44 12.42 -2.76 9.95
N SER A 45 11.72 -3.83 9.58
CA SER A 45 11.45 -4.95 10.49
C SER A 45 12.76 -5.71 10.72
N ILE A 46 13.17 -5.89 11.97
CA ILE A 46 14.45 -6.52 12.31
C ILE A 46 14.25 -7.99 12.71
N SER A 47 13.29 -8.22 13.60
CA SER A 47 12.97 -9.57 14.07
C SER A 47 11.50 -9.69 14.37
N LYS A 48 10.98 -10.90 14.16
CA LYS A 48 9.60 -11.30 14.40
C LYS A 48 9.60 -12.48 15.35
N LYS A 49 8.83 -12.40 16.43
CA LYS A 49 8.65 -13.47 17.41
C LYS A 49 7.17 -13.78 17.55
N ILE A 50 6.79 -15.02 17.27
CA ILE A 50 5.43 -15.50 17.53
C ILE A 50 5.18 -15.42 19.03
N HIS A 51 4.14 -14.68 19.41
CA HIS A 51 3.73 -14.53 20.81
C HIS A 51 2.48 -15.34 21.12
N PHE A 52 1.57 -15.48 20.14
CA PHE A 52 0.32 -16.19 20.30
C PHE A 52 -0.14 -16.81 18.98
N GLU A 53 -0.61 -18.06 19.02
CA GLU A 53 -1.11 -18.76 17.84
C GLU A 53 -2.29 -19.67 18.22
N THR A 54 -3.38 -19.52 17.50
CA THR A 54 -4.59 -20.35 17.57
C THR A 54 -5.10 -20.64 16.16
N ASN A 55 -6.25 -21.30 16.05
CA ASN A 55 -6.85 -21.55 14.73
C ASN A 55 -7.32 -20.28 14.01
N THR A 56 -7.60 -19.20 14.75
CA THR A 56 -8.18 -17.95 14.25
C THR A 56 -7.28 -16.74 14.42
N GLU A 57 -6.29 -16.82 15.31
CA GLU A 57 -5.37 -15.73 15.59
C GLU A 57 -3.93 -16.18 15.44
N LEU A 58 -3.10 -15.29 14.93
CA LEU A 58 -1.67 -15.47 14.85
C LEU A 58 -1.02 -14.10 15.10
N LEU A 59 -0.44 -13.93 16.27
CA LEU A 59 0.12 -12.67 16.74
C LEU A 59 1.62 -12.78 16.98
N PHE A 60 2.30 -11.71 16.64
CA PHE A 60 3.74 -11.56 16.69
C PHE A 60 4.11 -10.28 17.44
N ASN A 61 5.26 -10.32 18.09
CA ASN A 61 5.99 -9.14 18.49
C ASN A 61 7.11 -8.90 17.49
N ILE A 62 7.26 -7.65 17.07
CA ILE A 62 8.21 -7.25 16.04
C ILE A 62 9.12 -6.19 16.62
N THR A 63 10.41 -6.47 16.57
CA THR A 63 11.42 -5.45 16.81
C THR A 63 11.58 -4.65 15.52
N PHE A 64 11.25 -3.36 15.57
CA PHE A 64 11.24 -2.48 14.41
C PHE A 64 12.26 -1.37 14.60
N ARG A 65 13.15 -1.19 13.61
CA ARG A 65 14.08 -0.06 13.58
C ARG A 65 13.40 1.09 12.85
N VAL A 66 13.14 2.18 13.58
CA VAL A 66 12.60 3.41 13.02
C VAL A 66 13.74 4.15 12.31
N ASP A 67 13.57 4.38 11.02
CA ASP A 67 14.50 5.17 10.21
C ASP A 67 13.97 6.62 10.06
N CYS A 68 12.64 6.82 10.14
CA CYS A 68 11.99 8.13 10.08
C CYS A 68 10.60 8.12 10.75
N ILE A 69 10.24 9.22 11.40
CA ILE A 69 8.89 9.48 11.89
C ILE A 69 8.21 10.40 10.87
N LEU A 70 7.12 9.90 10.29
CA LEU A 70 6.36 10.58 9.24
C LEU A 70 5.17 11.37 9.81
N LYS A 71 4.71 11.00 11.01
CA LYS A 71 3.66 11.70 11.77
C LYS A 71 3.70 11.25 13.22
N GLY A 72 3.41 12.15 14.14
CA GLY A 72 3.26 11.85 15.57
C GLY A 72 4.36 12.48 16.41
N GLU A 73 4.52 11.94 17.62
CA GLU A 73 5.52 12.37 18.60
C GLU A 73 6.90 11.76 18.35
N ASP A 74 7.91 12.23 19.10
CA ASP A 74 9.26 11.69 19.05
C ASP A 74 9.31 10.25 19.60
N ILE A 75 9.98 9.39 18.86
CA ILE A 75 10.05 7.93 19.12
C ILE A 75 11.51 7.50 19.08
N GLU A 76 11.85 6.49 19.87
CA GLU A 76 13.18 5.88 19.84
C GLU A 76 13.49 5.21 18.48
N ASN A 77 14.77 5.14 18.14
CA ASN A 77 15.24 4.50 16.91
C ASN A 77 14.91 3.00 16.81
N GLN A 78 14.55 2.36 17.92
CA GLN A 78 14.12 0.97 17.98
C GLN A 78 12.90 0.85 18.88
N ILE A 79 11.84 0.25 18.35
CA ILE A 79 10.57 0.04 19.05
C ILE A 79 10.14 -1.42 18.97
N GLU A 80 9.27 -1.81 19.88
CA GLU A 80 8.57 -3.10 19.85
C GLU A 80 7.13 -2.87 19.39
N ILE A 81 6.76 -3.45 18.25
CA ILE A 81 5.37 -3.50 17.78
C ILE A 81 4.80 -4.84 18.25
N THR A 82 3.90 -4.77 19.21
CA THR A 82 3.25 -5.93 19.85
C THR A 82 1.88 -6.18 19.24
N GLU A 83 1.39 -7.41 19.38
CA GLU A 83 0.07 -7.82 18.88
C GLU A 83 -0.15 -7.62 17.36
N ALA A 84 0.93 -7.61 16.57
CA ALA A 84 0.83 -7.55 15.11
C ALA A 84 0.49 -8.93 14.54
N GLY A 85 -0.31 -9.00 13.48
CA GLY A 85 -0.65 -10.27 12.84
C GLY A 85 -2.11 -10.36 12.48
N ILE A 86 -2.66 -11.56 12.58
CA ILE A 86 -4.09 -11.84 12.37
C ILE A 86 -4.75 -11.85 13.74
N LYS A 87 -5.59 -10.85 14.02
CA LYS A 87 -6.30 -10.67 15.28
C LYS A 87 -7.80 -10.75 15.07
N VAL A 88 -8.52 -11.45 15.95
CA VAL A 88 -9.98 -11.57 15.85
C VAL A 88 -10.63 -10.21 16.11
N GLY A 89 -11.62 -9.86 15.30
CA GLY A 89 -12.35 -8.58 15.39
C GLY A 89 -11.67 -7.41 14.69
N HIS A 90 -10.50 -7.62 14.08
CA HIS A 90 -9.82 -6.63 13.24
C HIS A 90 -10.12 -6.89 11.77
N THR A 91 -10.13 -5.82 10.96
CA THR A 91 -10.39 -5.86 9.52
C THR A 91 -9.12 -5.98 8.69
N ALA A 92 -8.01 -5.45 9.22
CA ALA A 92 -6.68 -5.55 8.62
C ALA A 92 -5.81 -6.51 9.42
N CYS A 93 -4.92 -7.22 8.75
CA CYS A 93 -3.82 -7.91 9.41
C CYS A 93 -2.46 -7.34 9.01
N GLN A 94 -1.50 -7.52 9.90
CA GLN A 94 -0.14 -7.02 9.73
C GLN A 94 0.84 -8.15 9.48
N TRP A 95 1.64 -8.01 8.43
CA TRP A 95 2.57 -9.01 7.98
C TRP A 95 3.95 -8.42 7.66
N LEU A 96 4.63 -8.02 8.73
CA LEU A 96 5.95 -7.38 8.69
C LEU A 96 7.07 -8.44 8.67
N GLU A 97 7.57 -8.75 7.48
CA GLU A 97 8.67 -9.71 7.31
C GLU A 97 10.01 -9.12 7.76
N PRO A 98 10.83 -9.86 8.53
CA PRO A 98 12.16 -9.42 8.91
C PRO A 98 13.05 -9.11 7.69
N GLY A 99 13.79 -8.01 7.75
CA GLY A 99 14.68 -7.55 6.69
C GLY A 99 14.02 -6.56 5.71
N GLU A 100 12.70 -6.47 5.67
CA GLU A 100 11.98 -5.59 4.75
C GLU A 100 11.67 -4.21 5.37
N ARG A 101 11.45 -3.23 4.48
CA ARG A 101 11.10 -1.85 4.87
C ARG A 101 9.62 -1.57 4.70
N TYR A 102 9.06 -0.88 5.68
CA TYR A 102 7.63 -0.60 5.75
C TYR A 102 7.34 0.81 6.24
N ILE A 103 6.18 1.31 5.85
CA ILE A 103 5.45 2.35 6.57
C ILE A 103 4.44 1.65 7.47
N VAL A 104 4.53 1.89 8.76
CA VAL A 104 3.66 1.28 9.77
C VAL A 104 2.85 2.33 10.51
N PHE A 105 1.61 1.98 10.80
CA PHE A 105 0.61 2.84 11.43
C PHE A 105 0.34 2.31 12.83
N VAL A 106 0.79 3.03 13.85
CA VAL A 106 0.85 2.51 15.22
C VAL A 106 0.29 3.51 16.23
N GLU A 107 0.07 3.03 17.45
CA GLU A 107 -0.19 3.84 18.63
C GLU A 107 0.57 3.27 19.83
N LYS A 108 0.83 4.12 20.84
CA LYS A 108 1.47 3.69 22.07
C LYS A 108 0.64 2.63 22.78
N TRP A 109 1.29 1.59 23.29
CA TRP A 109 0.63 0.47 23.92
C TRP A 109 1.33 0.01 25.20
N GLY A 110 0.54 -0.22 26.24
CA GLY A 110 1.05 -0.67 27.54
C GLY A 110 1.71 0.45 28.35
N THR A 111 2.51 0.06 29.33
CA THR A 111 3.18 0.98 30.27
C THR A 111 4.65 1.22 29.94
N SER A 112 5.23 0.47 29.00
CA SER A 112 6.61 0.68 28.56
C SER A 112 6.66 1.77 27.49
N MET A 113 7.69 2.64 27.58
CA MET A 113 7.83 3.79 26.66
C MET A 113 8.02 3.41 25.19
N ASN A 114 8.53 2.21 24.91
CA ASN A 114 8.88 1.74 23.56
C ASN A 114 7.96 0.64 23.00
N SER A 115 6.80 0.42 23.63
CA SER A 115 5.83 -0.56 23.17
C SER A 115 4.71 0.13 22.40
N TYR A 116 4.43 -0.42 21.23
CA TYR A 116 3.43 0.05 20.31
C TYR A 116 2.55 -1.11 19.89
N ARG A 117 1.34 -0.80 19.43
CA ARG A 117 0.47 -1.76 18.73
C ARG A 117 0.10 -1.22 17.36
N PRO A 118 -0.09 -2.09 16.36
CA PRO A 118 -0.59 -1.63 15.07
C PRO A 118 -2.05 -1.20 15.19
N LEU A 119 -2.42 -0.22 14.39
CA LEU A 119 -3.82 0.11 14.17
C LEU A 119 -4.48 -0.93 13.27
N ASP A 120 -5.80 -0.86 13.12
CA ASP A 120 -6.56 -1.71 12.20
C ASP A 120 -6.41 -1.26 10.73
N PHE A 121 -5.16 -1.08 10.32
CA PHE A 121 -4.72 -0.79 8.96
C PHE A 121 -3.58 -1.73 8.59
N GLN A 122 -3.53 -2.10 7.31
CA GLN A 122 -2.40 -2.82 6.76
C GLN A 122 -1.23 -1.86 6.54
N GLU A 123 -0.02 -2.28 6.95
CA GLU A 123 1.24 -1.62 6.60
C GLU A 123 1.45 -1.50 5.10
N VAL A 124 2.34 -0.60 4.70
CA VAL A 124 2.75 -0.46 3.29
C VAL A 124 4.20 -0.87 3.15
N MET A 125 4.45 -1.94 2.41
CA MET A 125 5.80 -2.33 2.02
C MET A 125 6.38 -1.26 1.09
N VAL A 126 7.60 -0.83 1.36
CA VAL A 126 8.20 0.31 0.65
C VAL A 126 8.67 -0.12 -0.73
N ASP A 127 8.04 0.43 -1.76
CA ASP A 127 8.40 0.27 -3.17
C ASP A 127 8.43 1.63 -3.91
N ASN A 128 8.63 1.62 -5.22
CA ASN A 128 8.67 2.84 -6.03
C ASN A 128 7.35 3.62 -5.99
N MET A 129 6.20 2.93 -5.91
CA MET A 129 4.88 3.56 -5.82
C MET A 129 4.67 4.23 -4.46
N THR A 130 5.22 3.64 -3.40
CA THR A 130 5.16 4.16 -2.04
C THR A 130 5.87 5.52 -1.95
N TYR A 131 7.01 5.69 -2.62
CA TYR A 131 7.67 7.01 -2.68
C TYR A 131 6.81 8.07 -3.36
N GLU A 132 6.13 7.73 -4.46
CA GLU A 132 5.21 8.64 -5.14
C GLU A 132 4.01 9.01 -4.23
N LEU A 133 3.48 8.04 -3.48
CA LEU A 133 2.39 8.28 -2.51
C LEU A 133 2.84 9.23 -1.38
N LEU A 134 4.04 9.03 -0.84
CA LEU A 134 4.62 9.90 0.19
C LEU A 134 4.81 11.34 -0.30
N GLU A 135 5.24 11.54 -1.55
CA GLU A 135 5.41 12.86 -2.15
C GLU A 135 4.09 13.58 -2.42
N LYS A 136 2.98 12.85 -2.51
CA LYS A 136 1.64 13.40 -2.78
C LYS A 136 0.76 13.52 -1.54
N THR A 137 1.10 12.83 -0.45
CA THR A 137 0.29 12.82 0.78
C THR A 137 0.71 13.97 1.70
N CYS A 138 -0.25 14.79 2.12
CA CYS A 138 0.01 15.91 3.02
C CYS A 138 0.03 15.49 4.49
N HIS A 139 0.34 16.46 5.36
CA HIS A 139 0.44 16.27 6.81
C HIS A 139 1.50 15.24 7.22
N LEU A 140 2.47 15.01 6.34
CA LEU A 140 3.67 14.23 6.63
C LEU A 140 4.78 15.15 7.09
N THR A 141 5.61 14.64 7.99
CA THR A 141 6.81 15.30 8.47
C THR A 141 8.02 14.42 8.21
N ARG A 142 9.23 14.98 8.36
CA ARG A 142 10.49 14.24 8.27
C ARG A 142 11.25 14.41 9.57
N ILE A 143 10.79 13.70 10.59
CA ILE A 143 11.40 13.77 11.93
C ILE A 143 12.33 12.57 12.08
N SER A 144 13.58 12.83 12.49
CA SER A 144 14.51 11.76 12.81
C SER A 144 14.20 11.19 14.19
N PRO A 145 14.23 9.86 14.38
CA PRO A 145 13.96 9.28 15.68
C PRO A 145 15.06 9.62 16.69
N LEU A 146 14.72 9.57 17.97
CA LEU A 146 15.64 9.85 19.06
C LEU A 146 16.85 8.91 18.98
N HIS A 147 18.03 9.46 19.26
CA HIS A 147 19.30 8.75 19.22
C HIS A 147 19.69 8.19 17.84
N SER A 148 19.04 8.62 16.75
CA SER A 148 19.49 8.30 15.40
C SER A 148 20.69 9.15 15.01
N LYS A 149 21.75 8.49 14.53
CA LYS A 149 22.92 9.14 13.94
C LYS A 149 22.79 9.33 12.42
N ILE A 150 21.77 8.73 11.79
CA ILE A 150 21.64 8.66 10.34
C ILE A 150 20.22 9.05 9.96
N ASN A 151 20.09 10.10 9.15
CA ASN A 151 18.80 10.48 8.57
C ASN A 151 18.57 9.68 7.27
N LYS A 152 17.69 8.67 7.34
CA LYS A 152 17.26 7.87 6.18
C LYS A 152 15.80 8.14 5.80
N CYS A 153 15.29 9.32 6.14
CA CYS A 153 13.91 9.69 5.82
C CYS A 153 13.68 9.74 4.30
N PRO A 154 12.61 9.10 3.79
CA PRO A 154 12.18 9.33 2.41
C PRO A 154 11.77 10.79 2.21
N ASN A 155 11.71 11.22 0.95
CA ASN A 155 11.07 12.49 0.63
C ASN A 155 9.56 12.35 0.85
N VAL A 156 8.94 13.39 1.40
CA VAL A 156 7.50 13.48 1.63
C VAL A 156 7.03 14.88 1.23
N SER A 157 5.73 15.04 0.95
CA SER A 157 5.16 16.36 0.77
C SER A 157 5.27 17.16 2.07
N ILE A 158 5.88 18.35 2.01
CA ILE A 158 5.92 19.30 3.13
C ILE A 158 4.70 20.26 3.05
N SER A 159 3.78 20.04 2.11
CA SER A 159 2.60 20.89 1.97
C SER A 159 1.70 20.73 3.21
N GLU A 160 1.55 21.81 3.98
CA GLU A 160 0.56 21.88 5.06
C GLU A 160 -0.88 21.81 4.52
N TYR A 161 -1.07 22.20 3.26
CA TYR A 161 -2.35 22.18 2.58
C TYR A 161 -2.41 20.99 1.62
N CYS A 162 -3.32 20.06 1.89
CA CYS A 162 -3.82 19.19 0.85
C CYS A 162 -4.91 19.95 0.10
N PRO A 163 -4.82 20.11 -1.24
CA PRO A 163 -6.04 20.33 -1.97
C PRO A 163 -6.93 19.15 -1.59
N HIS A 164 -8.06 19.43 -0.93
CA HIS A 164 -9.18 18.49 -0.94
C HIS A 164 -9.45 18.14 -2.41
N ASP A 165 -10.14 17.03 -2.67
CA ASP A 165 -10.60 16.66 -4.03
C ASP A 165 -11.58 17.69 -4.65
N ASP A 166 -11.34 18.98 -4.47
CA ASP A 166 -11.78 20.03 -5.37
C ASP A 166 -10.98 19.85 -6.66
N ILE A 167 -11.61 19.12 -7.59
CA ILE A 167 -11.42 19.13 -9.03
C ILE A 167 -10.51 20.31 -9.44
N ASP A 168 -9.24 19.98 -9.66
CA ASP A 168 -8.23 20.96 -10.05
C ASP A 168 -8.57 21.43 -11.47
N THR A 169 -9.39 22.49 -11.54
CA THR A 169 -9.83 23.10 -12.79
C THR A 169 -8.70 24.01 -13.24
N SER A 170 -7.60 23.44 -13.72
CA SER A 170 -6.54 24.21 -14.34
C SER A 170 -7.05 24.77 -15.68
N ILE A 171 -7.65 25.96 -15.64
CA ILE A 171 -8.09 26.69 -16.83
C ILE A 171 -6.83 27.13 -17.58
N THR A 172 -6.49 26.44 -18.66
CA THR A 172 -5.47 26.94 -19.60
C THR A 172 -6.23 27.50 -20.80
N SER A 173 -6.44 28.82 -20.83
CA SER A 173 -6.97 29.49 -22.01
C SER A 173 -5.85 29.64 -23.05
N SER A 174 -5.86 28.83 -24.09
CA SER A 174 -5.12 29.15 -25.31
C SER A 174 -5.97 30.11 -26.15
N GLU A 175 -5.56 31.38 -26.22
CA GLU A 175 -6.15 32.37 -27.13
C GLU A 175 -5.77 32.03 -28.58
N GLU A 176 -6.59 31.22 -29.26
CA GLU A 176 -6.66 31.22 -30.72
C GLU A 176 -8.12 31.19 -31.18
N HIS A 177 -8.56 32.35 -31.68
CA HIS A 177 -9.83 32.65 -32.37
C HIS A 177 -11.15 32.65 -31.56
N PRO A 178 -12.09 33.58 -31.84
CA PRO A 178 -13.16 33.94 -30.91
C PRO A 178 -14.33 32.96 -30.80
N ASN A 179 -14.33 31.83 -31.51
CA ASN A 179 -15.53 30.98 -31.62
C ASN A 179 -15.33 29.51 -31.17
N ASN A 180 -14.18 29.14 -30.61
CA ASN A 180 -13.94 27.79 -30.10
C ASN A 180 -13.18 27.85 -28.78
N ILE A 181 -13.87 27.58 -27.66
CA ILE A 181 -13.22 27.37 -26.37
C ILE A 181 -13.08 25.87 -26.17
N ASN A 182 -11.83 25.41 -26.07
CA ASN A 182 -11.51 24.01 -25.83
C ASN A 182 -11.09 23.83 -24.38
N PHE A 183 -11.90 23.14 -23.58
CA PHE A 183 -11.59 22.82 -22.20
C PHE A 183 -11.00 21.42 -22.13
N ASN A 184 -9.79 21.28 -21.60
CA ASN A 184 -9.20 19.99 -21.30
C ASN A 184 -9.13 19.82 -19.78
N VAL A 185 -10.08 19.08 -19.22
CA VAL A 185 -10.12 18.76 -17.79
C VAL A 185 -9.47 17.39 -17.61
N LYS A 186 -8.34 17.35 -16.91
CA LYS A 186 -7.66 16.10 -16.55
C LYS A 186 -7.93 15.81 -15.09
N SER A 187 -8.68 14.75 -14.82
CA SER A 187 -8.81 14.21 -13.47
C SER A 187 -8.10 12.87 -13.37
N SER A 188 -7.53 12.61 -12.20
CA SER A 188 -7.00 11.30 -11.85
C SER A 188 -7.57 10.89 -10.52
N TYR A 189 -8.08 9.67 -10.45
CA TYR A 189 -8.57 9.08 -9.22
C TYR A 189 -8.13 7.62 -9.13
N PHE A 190 -8.05 7.13 -7.90
CA PHE A 190 -7.85 5.73 -7.60
C PHE A 190 -9.19 5.12 -7.20
N ASP A 191 -9.46 3.94 -7.71
CA ASP A 191 -10.61 3.13 -7.30
C ASP A 191 -10.22 2.24 -6.11
N ASP A 192 -11.19 1.59 -5.48
CA ASP A 192 -11.04 0.73 -4.28
C ASP A 192 -10.02 -0.42 -4.50
N ASP A 193 -9.74 -0.77 -5.76
CA ASP A 193 -8.74 -1.74 -6.21
C ASP A 193 -7.31 -1.16 -6.34
N ASN A 194 -7.07 0.10 -5.97
CA ASN A 194 -5.82 0.82 -6.16
C ASN A 194 -5.40 0.94 -7.65
N LYS A 195 -6.38 0.84 -8.56
CA LYS A 195 -6.18 1.03 -10.00
C LYS A 195 -6.18 2.52 -10.31
N PHE A 196 -5.14 2.97 -11.00
CA PHE A 196 -5.02 4.35 -11.45
C PHE A 196 -5.87 4.59 -12.70
N TYR A 197 -6.85 5.48 -12.59
CA TYR A 197 -7.65 5.96 -13.71
C TYR A 197 -7.25 7.40 -14.04
N ARG A 198 -7.03 7.65 -15.33
CA ARG A 198 -6.85 9.00 -15.85
C ARG A 198 -8.01 9.30 -16.78
N GLN A 199 -8.85 10.24 -16.39
CA GLN A 199 -9.96 10.69 -17.20
C GLN A 199 -9.59 12.04 -17.81
N SER A 200 -9.72 12.15 -19.12
CA SER A 200 -9.58 13.42 -19.83
C SER A 200 -10.94 13.77 -20.42
N ASN A 201 -11.53 14.85 -19.91
CA ASN A 201 -12.77 15.39 -20.46
C ASN A 201 -12.40 16.56 -21.36
N VAL A 202 -12.71 16.43 -22.64
CA VAL A 202 -12.56 17.49 -23.62
C VAL A 202 -13.94 18.08 -23.88
N THR A 203 -14.17 19.31 -23.43
CA THR A 203 -15.41 20.03 -23.74
C THR A 203 -15.12 21.06 -24.82
N ILE A 204 -15.77 20.90 -25.97
CA ILE A 204 -15.68 21.83 -27.09
C ILE A 204 -16.97 22.64 -27.12
N ILE A 205 -16.87 23.95 -26.91
CA ILE A 205 -17.99 24.86 -27.15
C ILE A 205 -17.84 25.43 -28.57
N LYS A 206 -18.76 25.04 -29.46
CA LYS A 206 -18.82 25.53 -30.83
C LYS A 206 -20.23 26.03 -31.12
N ASP A 207 -20.35 27.30 -31.52
CA ASP A 207 -21.61 27.94 -31.94
C ASP A 207 -22.76 27.76 -30.91
N GLY A 208 -22.45 27.90 -29.62
CA GLY A 208 -23.43 27.81 -28.53
C GLY A 208 -23.88 26.39 -28.17
N SER A 209 -23.32 25.36 -28.81
CA SER A 209 -23.55 23.95 -28.50
C SER A 209 -22.39 23.38 -27.68
N ILE A 210 -22.70 22.67 -26.59
CA ILE A 210 -21.72 22.00 -25.72
C ILE A 210 -21.53 20.57 -26.21
N ILE A 211 -20.32 20.22 -26.65
CA ILE A 211 -19.94 18.85 -27.01
C ILE A 211 -18.92 18.36 -25.98
N THR A 212 -19.31 17.39 -25.16
CA THR A 212 -18.43 16.77 -24.16
C THR A 212 -17.94 15.42 -24.67
N GLN A 213 -16.64 15.29 -24.90
CA GLN A 213 -15.98 14.03 -25.20
C GLN A 213 -15.28 13.54 -23.93
N ILE A 214 -15.66 12.35 -23.47
CA ILE A 214 -15.07 11.69 -22.30
C ILE A 214 -14.13 10.60 -22.82
N GLU A 215 -12.82 10.79 -22.64
CA GLU A 215 -11.84 9.74 -22.90
C GLU A 215 -11.37 9.11 -21.59
N ASN A 216 -11.74 7.85 -21.39
CA ASN A 216 -11.33 7.06 -20.24
C ASN A 216 -10.06 6.28 -20.58
N TYR A 217 -8.94 6.63 -19.96
CA TYR A 217 -7.71 5.86 -20.06
C TYR A 217 -7.52 5.02 -18.80
N SER A 218 -7.77 3.71 -18.92
CA SER A 218 -7.38 2.72 -17.91
C SER A 218 -5.96 2.26 -18.19
N LYS A 219 -5.02 2.52 -17.28
CA LYS A 219 -3.69 1.92 -17.32
C LYS A 219 -3.74 0.62 -16.54
N SER A 220 -4.29 -0.42 -17.16
CA SER A 220 -4.29 -1.78 -16.62
C SER A 220 -2.87 -2.35 -16.67
N ASN A 221 -2.16 -2.33 -15.55
CA ASN A 221 -0.98 -3.15 -15.36
C ASN A 221 -1.42 -4.57 -15.02
N ALA A 222 -1.84 -5.33 -16.04
CA ALA A 222 -2.18 -6.75 -15.97
C ALA A 222 -0.95 -7.67 -15.79
N TYR A 223 -0.05 -7.33 -14.87
CA TYR A 223 1.21 -8.07 -14.65
C TYR A 223 1.20 -8.98 -13.40
N ALA A 224 0.16 -8.93 -12.56
CA ALA A 224 0.09 -9.77 -11.36
C ALA A 224 -0.65 -11.10 -11.55
N LEU A 225 -1.49 -11.23 -12.58
CA LEU A 225 -2.27 -12.47 -12.84
C LEU A 225 -1.61 -13.43 -13.82
N THR A 226 -0.70 -12.99 -14.68
CA THR A 226 -0.08 -13.83 -15.70
C THR A 226 1.03 -14.74 -15.15
N ILE A 227 1.73 -14.33 -14.09
CA ILE A 227 2.82 -15.11 -13.49
C ILE A 227 2.31 -16.42 -12.85
N ASN A 228 1.11 -16.39 -12.23
CA ASN A 228 0.53 -17.60 -11.64
C ASN A 228 0.11 -18.64 -12.68
N TRP A 229 -0.45 -18.21 -13.81
CA TRP A 229 -0.83 -19.14 -14.89
C TRP A 229 0.38 -19.72 -15.61
N ILE A 230 1.42 -18.91 -15.86
CA ILE A 230 2.65 -19.38 -16.50
C ILE A 230 3.39 -20.37 -15.58
N SER A 231 3.48 -20.08 -14.28
CA SER A 231 4.09 -21.02 -13.32
C SER A 231 3.32 -22.35 -13.26
N MET A 232 1.98 -22.29 -13.26
CA MET A 232 1.16 -23.49 -13.24
C MET A 232 1.29 -24.31 -14.54
N ILE A 233 1.35 -23.65 -15.70
CA ILE A 233 1.56 -24.31 -17.01
C ILE A 233 2.96 -24.94 -17.08
N ILE A 234 4.00 -24.26 -16.58
CA ILE A 234 5.36 -24.80 -16.54
C ILE A 234 5.43 -26.06 -15.65
N ILE A 235 4.76 -26.05 -14.49
CA ILE A 235 4.67 -27.23 -13.62
C ILE A 235 3.96 -28.39 -14.34
N ILE A 236 2.86 -28.12 -15.04
CA ILE A 236 2.14 -29.15 -15.82
C ILE A 236 3.03 -29.72 -16.93
N ILE A 237 3.76 -28.88 -17.67
CA ILE A 237 4.66 -29.33 -18.74
C ILE A 237 5.82 -30.17 -18.18
N ILE A 238 6.45 -29.74 -17.09
CA ILE A 238 7.52 -30.51 -16.43
C ILE A 238 6.98 -31.88 -15.99
N VAL A 239 5.79 -31.91 -15.41
CA VAL A 239 5.14 -33.17 -15.04
C VAL A 239 4.91 -34.04 -16.27
N MET A 240 4.35 -33.52 -17.37
CA MET A 240 4.11 -34.31 -18.59
C MET A 240 5.40 -34.86 -19.23
N ILE A 241 6.49 -34.08 -19.24
CA ILE A 241 7.80 -34.52 -19.77
C ILE A 241 8.38 -35.67 -18.93
N MET A 242 8.13 -35.70 -17.62
CA MET A 242 8.59 -36.80 -16.76
C MET A 242 7.81 -38.12 -16.94
N PHE A 243 6.73 -38.13 -17.72
CA PHE A 243 5.89 -39.31 -17.97
C PHE A 243 5.96 -39.86 -19.41
N ILE A 244 6.75 -39.24 -20.29
CA ILE A 244 7.15 -39.79 -21.59
C ILE A 244 8.47 -40.53 -21.40
#